data_AF-A0A5D0RMA2-F1
#
_entry.id   AF-A0A5D0RMA2-F1
#
_cell.length_a   1.000
_cell.length_b   1.000
_cell.length_c   1.000
_cell.angle_alpha   90.00
_cell.angle_beta   90.00
_cell.angle_gamma   90.00
#
_symmetry.space_group_name_H-M   'P 1'
#
loop_
_entity.id
_entity.type
_entity.pdbx_description
1 polymer ?
#
loop_
_entity_poly.entity_id
_entity_poly.type
_entity_poly.pdbx_seq_one_letter_code
_entity_poly.pdbx_strand_id
1 'polypeptide(L)'
;MKQALALIVLVGATLAAAHELAGFAAVFTLVYGAIAAMAAMIAATFFWLWAVRATPLALGMAVSWSGIALVTGWGWFFELLGRPGGALGHPAVLALLALYVVGAVLHFSVIHRSFGRHGAGFLWPVAVSVALSVLAFVAV
;
A
#
# COMPACT_ATOMS: atom_id res chain seq x y z
N MET A 1 -11.45 -18.58 8.26
CA MET A 1 -11.18 -18.02 6.91
C MET A 1 -12.43 -17.69 6.08
N LYS A 2 -13.59 -18.37 6.25
CA LYS A 2 -14.84 -18.04 5.51
C LYS A 2 -15.28 -16.57 5.66
N GLN A 3 -14.99 -15.95 6.81
CA GLN A 3 -15.27 -14.54 7.07
C GLN A 3 -14.50 -13.60 6.13
N ALA A 4 -13.24 -13.90 5.80
CA ALA A 4 -12.46 -13.07 4.88
C ALA A 4 -13.06 -13.11 3.47
N LEU A 5 -13.48 -14.29 3.01
CA LEU A 5 -14.18 -14.43 1.73
C LEU A 5 -15.52 -13.68 1.75
N ALA A 6 -16.29 -13.79 2.84
CA ALA A 6 -17.54 -13.05 3.00
C ALA A 6 -17.32 -11.53 2.97
N LEU A 7 -16.26 -11.01 3.61
CA LEU A 7 -15.91 -9.60 3.57
C LEU A 7 -15.49 -9.13 2.17
N ILE A 8 -14.70 -9.92 1.45
CA ILE A 8 -14.31 -9.61 0.05
C ILE A 8 -15.57 -9.48 -0.82
N VAL A 9 -16.48 -10.46 -0.73
CA VAL A 9 -17.74 -10.45 -1.50
C VAL A 9 -18.61 -9.26 -1.11
N LEU A 10 -18.77 -9.00 0.19
CA LEU A 10 -19.59 -7.90 0.69
C LEU A 10 -19.06 -6.53 0.24
N VAL A 11 -17.76 -6.28 0.42
CA VAL A 11 -17.12 -5.02 0.01
C VAL A 11 -17.19 -4.88 -1.51
N GLY A 12 -16.88 -5.93 -2.27
CA GLY A 12 -16.98 -5.92 -3.73
C GLY A 12 -18.40 -5.60 -4.23
N ALA A 13 -19.41 -6.25 -3.66
CA ALA A 13 -20.82 -5.99 -4.00
C ALA A 13 -21.24 -4.56 -3.65
N THR A 14 -20.77 -4.04 -2.50
CA THR A 14 -21.06 -2.66 -2.08
C THR A 14 -20.44 -1.64 -3.03
N LEU A 15 -19.17 -1.86 -3.44
CA LEU A 15 -18.49 -0.99 -4.39
C LEU A 15 -19.12 -1.05 -5.79
N ALA A 16 -19.55 -2.23 -6.23
CA ALA A 16 -20.28 -2.39 -7.48
C ALA A 16 -21.63 -1.65 -7.43
N ALA A 17 -22.41 -1.79 -6.36
CA ALA A 17 -23.65 -1.05 -6.20
C ALA A 17 -23.41 0.46 -6.15
N ALA A 18 -22.39 0.91 -5.41
CA ALA A 18 -22.03 2.33 -5.35
C ALA A 18 -21.61 2.87 -6.72
N HIS A 19 -20.91 2.07 -7.53
CA HIS A 19 -20.52 2.42 -8.90
C HIS A 19 -21.75 2.68 -9.77
N GLU A 20 -22.76 1.81 -9.73
CA GLU A 20 -24.00 2.00 -10.48
C GLU A 20 -24.78 3.24 -10.04
N LEU A 21 -24.69 3.63 -8.76
CA LEU A 21 -25.45 4.75 -8.20
C LEU A 21 -24.77 6.11 -8.37
N ALA A 22 -23.44 6.17 -8.22
CA ALA A 22 -22.67 7.42 -8.14
C ALA A 22 -21.60 7.56 -9.24
N GLY A 23 -21.37 6.52 -10.04
CA GLY A 23 -20.35 6.47 -11.08
C GLY A 23 -18.93 6.22 -10.55
N PHE A 24 -18.05 5.82 -11.47
CA PHE A 24 -16.66 5.45 -11.17
C PHE A 24 -15.87 6.55 -10.47
N ALA A 25 -15.88 7.78 -10.98
CA ALA A 25 -15.04 8.85 -10.46
C ALA A 25 -15.33 9.17 -8.98
N ALA A 26 -16.61 9.28 -8.60
CA ALA A 26 -17.01 9.57 -7.23
C ALA A 26 -16.62 8.43 -6.28
N VAL A 27 -16.92 7.19 -6.66
CA VAL A 27 -16.60 6.01 -5.85
C VAL A 27 -15.09 5.84 -5.71
N PHE A 28 -14.34 5.98 -6.80
CA PHE A 28 -12.88 5.89 -6.78
C PHE A 28 -12.28 6.91 -5.81
N THR A 29 -12.64 8.19 -5.93
CA THR A 29 -12.14 9.25 -5.04
C THR A 29 -12.45 8.98 -3.57
N LEU A 30 -13.66 8.53 -3.25
CA LEU A 30 -14.05 8.20 -1.86
C LEU A 30 -13.28 6.99 -1.31
N VAL A 31 -13.19 5.92 -2.09
CA VAL A 31 -12.49 4.69 -1.68
C VAL A 31 -11.00 4.95 -1.54
N TYR A 32 -10.38 5.69 -2.44
CA TYR A 32 -8.96 6.03 -2.37
C TYR A 32 -8.65 6.88 -1.14
N GLY A 33 -9.52 7.84 -0.80
CA GLY A 33 -9.43 8.61 0.43
C GLY A 33 -9.59 7.75 1.69
N ALA A 34 -10.55 6.82 1.69
CA ALA A 34 -10.74 5.88 2.78
C ALA A 34 -9.50 4.98 2.98
N ILE A 35 -8.90 4.48 1.88
CA ILE A 35 -7.66 3.70 1.93
C ILE A 35 -6.52 4.53 2.51
N ALA A 36 -6.36 5.79 2.09
CA ALA A 36 -5.33 6.68 2.62
C ALA A 36 -5.48 6.88 4.14
N ALA A 37 -6.70 7.16 4.62
CA ALA A 37 -6.98 7.34 6.03
C ALA A 37 -6.75 6.04 6.84
N MET A 38 -7.24 4.90 6.34
CA MET A 38 -7.01 3.60 6.99
C MET A 38 -5.53 3.26 7.05
N ALA A 39 -4.80 3.46 5.95
CA ALA A 39 -3.36 3.23 5.90
C ALA A 39 -2.62 4.12 6.92
N ALA A 40 -2.99 5.39 7.05
CA ALA A 40 -2.42 6.30 8.04
C ALA A 40 -2.68 5.82 9.49
N MET A 41 -3.90 5.37 9.79
CA MET A 41 -4.24 4.82 11.11
C MET A 41 -3.46 3.52 11.41
N ILE A 42 -3.33 2.64 10.41
CA ILE A 42 -2.54 1.42 10.54
C ILE A 42 -1.07 1.76 10.79
N ALA A 43 -0.50 2.68 10.00
CA ALA A 43 0.87 3.15 10.17
C ALA A 43 1.12 3.72 11.57
N ALA A 44 0.23 4.61 12.05
CA ALA A 44 0.32 5.20 13.38
C ALA A 44 0.26 4.13 14.48
N THR A 45 -0.64 3.15 14.34
CA THR A 45 -0.76 2.02 15.28
C THR A 45 0.53 1.21 15.33
N PHE A 46 1.14 0.91 14.18
CA PHE A 46 2.39 0.16 14.13
C PHE A 46 3.60 0.97 14.58
N PHE A 47 3.63 2.29 14.36
CA PHE A 47 4.65 3.15 14.95
C PHE A 47 4.57 3.17 16.47
N TRP A 48 3.36 3.25 17.04
CA TRP A 48 3.17 3.13 18.48
C TRP A 48 3.64 1.77 18.99
N LEU A 49 3.26 0.67 18.33
CA LEU A 49 3.73 -0.67 18.69
C LEU A 49 5.26 -0.82 18.58
N TRP A 50 5.87 -0.19 17.58
CA TRP A 50 7.32 -0.16 17.43
C TRP A 50 7.97 0.66 18.54
N ALA A 51 7.42 1.82 18.91
CA ALA A 51 7.94 2.61 20.02
C ALA A 51 7.90 1.85 21.36
N VAL A 52 6.89 1.00 21.56
CA VAL A 52 6.74 0.22 22.80
C VAL A 52 7.55 -1.08 22.80
N ARG A 53 7.68 -1.77 21.65
CA ARG A 53 8.26 -3.13 21.59
C ARG A 53 9.50 -3.27 20.70
N ALA A 54 9.87 -2.24 19.95
CA ALA A 54 11.01 -2.19 19.03
C ALA A 54 11.12 -3.39 18.06
N THR A 55 10.00 -4.00 17.67
CA THR A 55 10.04 -5.20 16.82
C THR A 55 10.30 -4.85 15.35
N PRO A 56 11.12 -5.62 14.62
CA PRO A 56 11.34 -5.41 13.18
C PRO A 56 10.06 -5.52 12.35
N LEU A 57 9.12 -6.37 12.79
CA LEU A 57 7.81 -6.52 12.14
C LEU A 57 6.99 -5.23 12.23
N ALA A 58 6.90 -4.65 13.43
CA ALA A 58 6.15 -3.42 13.62
C ALA A 58 6.75 -2.26 12.81
N LEU A 59 8.09 -2.18 12.72
CA LEU A 59 8.74 -1.16 11.90
C LEU A 59 8.45 -1.36 10.39
N GLY A 60 8.55 -2.59 9.89
CA GLY A 60 8.20 -2.90 8.49
C GLY A 60 6.75 -2.53 8.15
N MET A 61 5.82 -2.83 9.07
CA MET A 61 4.41 -2.49 8.90
C MET A 61 4.23 -0.97 8.93
N ALA A 62 4.79 -0.28 9.93
CA ALA A 62 4.69 1.17 10.03
C ALA A 62 5.19 1.88 8.77
N VAL A 63 6.37 1.50 8.27
CA VAL A 63 7.00 2.12 7.10
C VAL A 63 6.21 1.85 5.82
N SER A 64 5.78 0.61 5.58
CA SER A 64 4.99 0.27 4.39
C SER A 64 3.61 0.95 4.43
N TRP A 65 2.91 0.91 5.55
CA TRP A 65 1.61 1.58 5.67
C TRP A 65 1.72 3.10 5.59
N SER A 66 2.84 3.69 6.03
CA SER A 66 3.12 5.12 5.82
C SER A 66 3.32 5.44 4.35
N GLY A 67 4.11 4.63 3.64
CA GLY A 67 4.35 4.81 2.20
C GLY A 67 3.04 4.78 1.40
N ILE A 68 2.19 3.77 1.61
CA ILE A 68 0.91 3.70 0.90
C ILE A 68 -0.06 4.80 1.34
N ALA A 69 -0.09 5.17 2.63
CA ALA A 69 -0.91 6.30 3.12
C ALA A 69 -0.51 7.60 2.42
N LEU A 70 0.79 7.87 2.29
CA LEU A 70 1.29 9.08 1.65
C LEU A 70 1.06 9.05 0.14
N VAL A 71 1.32 7.94 -0.56
CA VAL A 71 1.08 7.82 -2.00
C VAL A 71 -0.41 7.98 -2.33
N THR A 72 -1.28 7.24 -1.63
CA THR A 72 -2.73 7.29 -1.86
C THR A 72 -3.33 8.61 -1.40
N GLY A 73 -2.87 9.15 -0.25
CA GLY A 73 -3.28 10.45 0.27
C GLY A 73 -2.86 11.61 -0.63
N TRP A 74 -1.66 11.55 -1.21
CA TRP A 74 -1.20 12.53 -2.19
C TRP A 74 -2.08 12.53 -3.45
N GLY A 75 -2.34 11.35 -4.01
CA GLY A 75 -3.27 11.19 -5.14
C GLY A 75 -4.66 11.73 -4.82
N TRP A 76 -5.23 11.29 -3.70
CA TRP A 76 -6.55 11.71 -3.24
C TRP A 76 -6.66 13.22 -3.02
N PHE A 77 -5.64 13.85 -2.44
CA PHE A 77 -5.61 15.30 -2.24
C PHE A 77 -5.67 16.08 -3.56
N PHE A 78 -4.95 15.63 -4.59
CA PHE A 78 -5.02 16.26 -5.92
C PHE A 78 -6.36 16.06 -6.62
N GLU A 79 -7.01 14.90 -6.43
CA GLU A 79 -8.37 14.67 -6.91
C GLU A 79 -9.36 15.66 -6.25
N LEU A 80 -9.27 15.87 -4.93
CA LEU A 80 -10.11 16.84 -4.22
C LEU A 80 -9.89 18.28 -4.68
N LEU A 81 -8.69 18.62 -5.12
CA LEU A 81 -8.36 19.94 -5.68
C LEU A 81 -8.80 20.11 -7.14
N GLY A 82 -9.45 19.11 -7.75
CA GLY A 82 -9.85 19.15 -9.16
C GLY A 82 -8.65 19.13 -10.12
N ARG A 83 -7.52 18.54 -9.69
CA ARG A 83 -6.28 18.42 -10.48
C ARG A 83 -5.90 16.95 -10.72
N PRO A 84 -6.79 16.14 -11.34
CA PRO A 84 -6.54 14.74 -11.59
C PRO A 84 -5.24 14.55 -12.40
N GLY A 85 -4.41 13.59 -11.98
CA GLY A 85 -3.10 13.32 -12.60
C GLY A 85 -1.95 14.25 -12.18
N GLY A 86 -2.24 15.41 -11.56
CA GLY A 86 -1.19 16.33 -11.06
C GLY A 86 -0.30 15.71 -9.98
N ALA A 87 -0.82 14.71 -9.28
CA ALA A 87 -0.11 13.96 -8.25
C ALA A 87 1.13 13.21 -8.78
N LEU A 88 1.03 12.60 -9.97
CA LEU A 88 2.05 11.71 -10.52
C LEU A 88 3.22 12.48 -11.17
N GLY A 89 3.01 13.73 -11.57
CA GLY A 89 4.04 14.56 -12.19
C GLY A 89 5.08 15.14 -11.22
N HIS A 90 4.86 15.02 -9.90
CA HIS A 90 5.75 15.62 -8.91
C HIS A 90 6.82 14.64 -8.43
N PRO A 91 8.12 14.99 -8.43
CA PRO A 91 9.20 14.06 -8.08
C PRO A 91 9.13 13.53 -6.64
N ALA A 92 8.46 14.25 -5.73
CA ALA A 92 8.25 13.76 -4.36
C ALA A 92 7.51 12.41 -4.30
N VAL A 93 6.68 12.07 -5.30
CA VAL A 93 6.04 10.75 -5.37
C VAL A 93 7.07 9.62 -5.35
N LEU A 94 8.25 9.81 -5.94
CA LEU A 94 9.32 8.80 -5.92
C LEU A 94 9.85 8.56 -4.50
N ALA A 95 9.93 9.59 -3.67
CA ALA A 95 10.32 9.45 -2.27
C ALA A 95 9.26 8.70 -1.44
N LEU A 96 7.98 8.97 -1.71
CA LEU A 96 6.87 8.26 -1.06
C LEU A 96 6.83 6.77 -1.48
N LEU A 97 7.05 6.49 -2.77
CA LEU A 97 7.18 5.14 -3.29
C LEU A 97 8.39 4.42 -2.71
N ALA A 98 9.53 5.09 -2.58
CA ALA A 98 10.71 4.53 -1.94
C ALA A 98 10.41 4.09 -0.50
N LEU A 99 9.68 4.91 0.27
CA LEU A 99 9.23 4.54 1.62
C LEU A 99 8.38 3.26 1.61
N TYR A 100 7.41 3.17 0.68
CA TYR A 100 6.57 1.99 0.54
C TYR A 100 7.38 0.73 0.21
N VAL A 101 8.29 0.83 -0.75
CA VAL A 101 9.17 -0.27 -1.18
C VAL A 101 10.07 -0.71 -0.04
N VAL A 102 10.70 0.22 0.69
CA VAL A 102 11.54 -0.11 1.85
C VAL A 102 10.74 -0.87 2.91
N GLY A 103 9.51 -0.43 3.21
CA GLY A 103 8.63 -1.14 4.14
C GLY A 103 8.30 -2.57 3.69
N ALA A 104 8.02 -2.76 2.39
CA ALA A 104 7.78 -4.09 1.83
C ALA A 104 9.02 -4.99 1.89
N VAL A 105 10.21 -4.44 1.61
CA VAL A 105 11.49 -5.16 1.76
C VAL A 105 11.71 -5.61 3.21
N LEU A 106 11.44 -4.72 4.18
CA LEU A 106 11.51 -5.06 5.61
C LEU A 106 10.54 -6.19 5.97
N HIS A 107 9.33 -6.20 5.43
CA HIS A 107 8.40 -7.33 5.62
C HIS A 107 8.96 -8.64 5.12
N PHE A 108 9.48 -8.68 3.89
CA PHE A 108 10.09 -9.90 3.38
C PHE A 108 11.26 -10.38 4.24
N SER A 109 12.04 -9.45 4.82
CA SER A 109 13.12 -9.81 5.75
C SER A 109 12.60 -10.53 7.01
N VAL A 110 11.44 -10.13 7.53
CA VAL A 110 10.82 -10.72 8.72
C VAL A 110 10.17 -12.06 8.38
N ILE A 111 9.47 -12.15 7.25
CA ILE A 111 8.88 -13.40 6.75
C ILE A 111 9.98 -14.44 6.50
N HIS A 112 11.06 -14.05 5.83
CA HIS A 112 12.20 -14.93 5.57
C HIS A 112 12.81 -15.49 6.85
N ARG A 113 13.01 -14.64 7.86
CA ARG A 113 13.49 -15.06 9.19
C ARG A 113 12.52 -16.00 9.91
N SER A 114 11.20 -15.83 9.70
CA SER A 114 10.17 -16.70 10.30
C SER A 114 10.25 -18.15 9.77
N PHE A 115 10.88 -18.38 8.61
CA PHE A 115 11.18 -19.72 8.09
C PHE A 115 12.52 -20.29 8.58
N GLY A 116 13.20 -19.64 9.54
CA GLY A 116 14.51 -20.07 10.05
C GLY A 116 15.68 -19.83 9.08
N ARG A 117 15.46 -19.07 8.00
CA ARG A 117 16.50 -18.75 7.01
C ARG A 117 17.26 -17.47 7.39
N HIS A 118 18.56 -17.46 7.07
CA HIS A 118 19.47 -16.33 7.33
C HIS A 118 20.02 -15.76 6.02
N GLY A 119 20.56 -14.54 6.09
CA GLY A 119 21.13 -13.85 4.92
C GLY A 119 20.08 -13.13 4.05
N ALA A 120 20.48 -12.73 2.84
CA ALA A 120 19.74 -11.83 1.96
C ALA A 120 18.72 -12.53 1.03
N GLY A 121 18.37 -13.80 1.28
CA GLY A 121 17.42 -14.56 0.46
C GLY A 121 16.02 -13.93 0.38
N PHE A 122 15.67 -13.05 1.31
CA PHE A 122 14.43 -12.27 1.29
C PHE A 122 14.35 -11.27 0.12
N LEU A 123 15.45 -11.00 -0.59
CA LEU A 123 15.46 -10.12 -1.76
C LEU A 123 14.94 -10.79 -3.02
N TRP A 124 14.88 -12.12 -3.08
CA TRP A 124 14.41 -12.84 -4.27
C TRP A 124 13.00 -12.41 -4.71
N PRO A 125 11.97 -12.30 -3.84
CA PRO A 125 10.63 -11.87 -4.25
C PRO A 125 10.62 -10.42 -4.75
N VAL A 126 11.50 -9.58 -4.21
CA VAL A 126 11.67 -8.18 -4.63
C VAL A 126 12.27 -8.14 -6.03
N ALA A 127 13.34 -8.89 -6.25
CA ALA A 127 14.00 -9.00 -7.56
C ALA A 127 13.04 -9.53 -8.63
N VAL A 128 12.25 -10.55 -8.32
CA VAL A 128 11.20 -11.07 -9.21
C VAL A 128 10.16 -10.02 -9.52
N SER A 129 9.67 -9.30 -8.51
CA SER A 129 8.65 -8.27 -8.73
C SER A 129 9.17 -7.15 -9.63
N VAL A 130 10.43 -6.74 -9.45
CA VAL A 130 11.08 -5.76 -10.33
C VAL A 130 11.25 -6.34 -11.74
N ALA A 131 11.74 -7.56 -11.88
CA ALA A 131 11.93 -8.21 -13.18
C ALA A 131 10.60 -8.33 -13.95
N LEU A 132 9.53 -8.78 -13.29
CA LEU A 132 8.20 -8.84 -13.88
C LEU A 132 7.68 -7.46 -14.28
N SER A 133 7.90 -6.44 -13.44
CA SER A 133 7.51 -5.06 -13.78
C SER A 133 8.28 -4.52 -14.99
N VAL A 134 9.58 -4.82 -15.11
CA VAL A 134 10.40 -4.43 -16.26
C VAL A 134 9.95 -5.18 -17.51
N LEU A 135 9.71 -6.48 -17.41
CA LEU A 135 9.20 -7.30 -18.52
C LEU A 135 7.84 -6.80 -19.02
N ALA A 136 6.93 -6.45 -18.11
CA ALA A 136 5.64 -5.85 -18.47
C ALA A 136 5.82 -4.49 -19.15
N PHE A 137 6.75 -3.65 -18.66
CA PHE A 137 7.01 -2.34 -19.25
C PHE A 137 7.58 -2.41 -20.67
N VAL A 138 8.47 -3.37 -20.95
CA VAL A 138 9.05 -3.52 -22.31
C VAL A 138 8.13 -4.23 -23.30
N ALA A 139 7.06 -4.88 -22.81
CA ALA A 139 6.10 -5.61 -23.63
C ALA A 139 4.95 -4.74 -24.17
N VAL A 140 4.81 -3.50 -23.68
CA VAL A 140 3.81 -2.50 -24.09
C VAL A 140 4.48 -1.43 -24.94
#